data_AF-A0AAJ1B082-F1
#
_entry.id   AF-A0AAJ1B082-F1
#
_cell.length_a   1.000
_cell.length_b   1.000
_cell.length_c   1.000
_cell.angle_alpha   90.00
_cell.angle_beta   90.00
_cell.angle_gamma   90.00
#
_symmetry.space_group_name_H-M   'P 1'
#
loop_
_entity.id
_entity.type
_entity.pdbx_description
1 polymer ?
#
loop_
_entity_poly.entity_id
_entity_poly.type
_entity_poly.pdbx_seq_one_letter_code
_entity_poly.pdbx_strand_id
1 'polypeptide(L)'
;MEAIIKVEMDRPIDVKKHCILPQGYEVETKDGKVYMFDFLTSYGFCDRENPAVIRFELYFPDYESFPDTHTLRKEIQNIVRIRDCCLDTEDIEIQPKKLLEFQIIDSVPEGGKRPLSTEFVKVETKLDDKEWGECRYIFTEKLLNTCSFE
;
A
#
# COMPACT_ATOMS: atom_id res chain seq x y z
N MET A 1 -8.59 -3.14 -7.31
CA MET A 1 -7.62 -2.60 -6.37
C MET A 1 -6.65 -3.69 -5.97
N GLU A 2 -5.38 -3.42 -6.17
CA GLU A 2 -4.20 -4.21 -5.80
C GLU A 2 -3.20 -3.25 -5.17
N ALA A 3 -2.22 -3.76 -4.44
CA ALA A 3 -1.16 -2.92 -3.91
C ALA A 3 0.22 -3.57 -3.98
N ILE A 4 1.24 -2.71 -4.03
CA ILE A 4 2.63 -3.08 -3.95
C ILE A 4 3.24 -2.30 -2.79
N ILE A 5 3.87 -3.00 -1.85
CA ILE A 5 4.62 -2.36 -0.76
C ILE A 5 6.06 -2.86 -0.75
N LYS A 6 7.00 -2.00 -0.39
CA LYS A 6 8.38 -2.37 -0.06
C LYS A 6 8.76 -1.81 1.29
N VAL A 7 9.35 -2.66 2.12
CA VAL A 7 9.69 -2.34 3.50
C VAL A 7 11.15 -2.70 3.74
N GLU A 8 11.89 -1.78 4.32
CA GLU A 8 13.20 -2.02 4.91
C GLU A 8 13.02 -2.50 6.34
N MET A 9 13.63 -3.63 6.67
CA MET A 9 13.72 -4.16 8.03
C MET A 9 14.99 -3.66 8.73
N ASP A 10 15.06 -3.78 10.05
CA ASP A 10 16.20 -3.37 10.85
C ASP A 10 17.47 -4.21 10.64
N ARG A 11 17.34 -5.37 9.99
CA ARG A 11 18.43 -6.32 9.68
C ARG A 11 18.09 -7.21 8.46
N PRO A 12 19.07 -7.94 7.91
CA PRO A 12 18.82 -8.92 6.85
C PRO A 12 17.77 -9.97 7.23
N ILE A 13 16.91 -10.32 6.28
CA ILE A 13 15.84 -11.32 6.43
C ILE A 13 16.43 -12.72 6.19
N ASP A 14 16.24 -13.60 7.18
CA ASP A 14 16.46 -15.04 7.01
C ASP A 14 15.12 -15.71 6.70
N VAL A 15 14.88 -16.02 5.43
CA VAL A 15 13.62 -16.62 4.95
C VAL A 15 13.30 -18.00 5.54
N LYS A 16 14.25 -18.64 6.23
CA LYS A 16 14.00 -19.91 6.93
C LYS A 16 13.53 -19.71 8.37
N LYS A 17 13.77 -18.52 8.94
CA LYS A 17 13.46 -18.19 10.34
C LYS A 17 12.37 -17.14 10.43
N HIS A 18 12.40 -16.12 9.57
CA HIS A 18 11.55 -14.94 9.64
C HIS A 18 10.28 -15.15 8.82
N CYS A 19 9.14 -15.14 9.51
CA CYS A 19 7.83 -14.97 8.90
C CYS A 19 7.46 -13.49 9.01
N ILE A 20 7.14 -12.84 7.88
CA ILE A 20 6.74 -11.43 7.85
C ILE A 20 5.46 -11.36 7.01
N LEU A 21 4.37 -10.91 7.62
CA LEU A 21 3.05 -10.90 7.03
C LEU A 21 2.45 -9.47 7.10
N PRO A 22 1.98 -8.91 5.96
CA PRO A 22 1.22 -7.67 6.01
C PRO A 22 -0.16 -7.88 6.64
N GLN A 23 -0.57 -6.95 7.51
CA GLN A 23 -1.79 -7.05 8.34
C GLN A 23 -2.55 -5.71 8.35
N GLY A 24 -3.12 -5.30 7.22
CA GLY A 24 -3.93 -4.08 7.16
C GLY A 24 -3.16 -2.75 7.24
N TYR A 25 -3.88 -1.69 6.88
CA TYR A 25 -3.35 -0.35 6.69
C TYR A 25 -4.35 0.68 7.19
N GLU A 26 -3.86 1.75 7.81
CA GLU A 26 -4.67 2.90 8.19
C GLU A 26 -4.16 4.17 7.52
N VAL A 27 -5.04 4.90 6.83
CA VAL A 27 -4.71 6.13 6.10
C VAL A 27 -5.67 7.26 6.43
N GLU A 28 -5.17 8.49 6.35
CA GLU A 28 -5.95 9.71 6.57
C GLU A 28 -5.98 10.58 5.31
N THR A 29 -7.17 11.06 4.94
CA THR A 29 -7.37 11.97 3.81
C THR A 29 -7.30 13.43 4.26
N LYS A 30 -7.11 14.35 3.30
CA LYS A 30 -6.99 15.80 3.56
C LYS A 30 -8.14 16.43 4.36
N ASP A 31 -9.33 15.81 4.33
CA ASP A 31 -10.52 16.25 5.08
C ASP A 31 -10.59 15.63 6.49
N GLY A 32 -9.55 14.91 6.92
CA GLY A 32 -9.41 14.31 8.25
C GLY A 32 -10.13 12.97 8.41
N LYS A 33 -10.65 12.37 7.33
CA LYS A 33 -11.26 11.04 7.40
C LYS A 33 -10.20 9.97 7.44
N VAL A 34 -10.43 8.97 8.29
CA VAL A 34 -9.55 7.81 8.46
C VAL A 34 -10.20 6.60 7.81
N TYR A 35 -9.43 5.86 7.03
CA TYR A 35 -9.85 4.62 6.39
C TYR A 35 -8.89 3.51 6.78
N MET A 36 -9.46 2.38 7.18
CA MET A 36 -8.72 1.12 7.31
C MET A 36 -9.03 0.24 6.10
N PHE A 37 -8.05 -0.50 5.62
CA PHE A 37 -8.21 -1.45 4.53
C PHE A 37 -7.18 -2.57 4.62
N ASP A 38 -7.49 -3.71 4.03
CA ASP A 38 -6.57 -4.84 3.93
C ASP A 38 -6.83 -5.67 2.67
N PHE A 39 -6.02 -6.69 2.45
CA PHE A 39 -6.05 -7.60 1.33
C PHE A 39 -6.03 -9.06 1.79
N LEU A 40 -6.87 -9.89 1.18
CA LEU A 40 -7.02 -11.31 1.53
C LEU A 40 -5.82 -12.16 1.08
N THR A 41 -4.94 -11.64 0.22
CA THR A 41 -3.82 -12.39 -0.31
C THR A 41 -2.59 -11.51 -0.46
N SER A 42 -1.45 -12.05 -0.02
CA SER A 42 -0.14 -11.42 -0.15
C SER A 42 0.91 -12.39 -0.70
N TYR A 43 1.83 -11.87 -1.50
CA TYR A 43 3.02 -12.59 -1.96
C TYR A 43 4.27 -11.77 -1.63
N GLY A 44 5.15 -12.33 -0.80
CA GLY A 44 6.38 -11.68 -0.34
C GLY A 44 7.63 -12.12 -1.10
N PHE A 45 8.50 -11.17 -1.42
CA PHE A 45 9.77 -11.39 -2.11
C PHE A 45 10.88 -10.59 -1.43
N CYS A 46 11.91 -11.28 -0.94
CA CYS A 46 13.12 -10.62 -0.45
C CYS A 46 13.95 -10.10 -1.61
N ASP A 47 14.47 -8.88 -1.48
CA ASP A 47 15.37 -8.28 -2.45
C ASP A 47 16.72 -9.04 -2.44
N ARG A 48 17.23 -9.34 -3.64
CA ARG A 48 18.48 -10.09 -3.81
C ARG A 48 19.72 -9.23 -3.55
N GLU A 49 19.64 -7.94 -3.80
CA GLU A 49 20.73 -6.99 -3.64
C GLU A 49 20.76 -6.40 -2.23
N ASN A 50 19.58 -6.26 -1.60
CA ASN A 50 19.47 -5.82 -0.21
C ASN A 50 18.60 -6.81 0.61
N PRO A 51 19.21 -7.77 1.32
CA PRO A 51 18.46 -8.80 2.04
C PRO A 51 17.65 -8.26 3.22
N ALA A 52 17.80 -6.99 3.60
CA ALA A 52 16.94 -6.34 4.60
C ALA A 52 15.63 -5.80 4.00
N VAL A 53 15.42 -5.90 2.69
CA VAL A 53 14.23 -5.37 2.01
C VAL A 53 13.32 -6.52 1.59
N ILE A 54 12.03 -6.37 1.90
CA ILE A 54 10.96 -7.23 1.41
C ILE A 54 9.96 -6.43 0.59
N ARG A 55 9.50 -7.02 -0.50
CA ARG A 55 8.42 -6.51 -1.33
C ARG A 55 7.20 -7.42 -1.20
N PHE A 56 6.03 -6.86 -0.98
CA PHE A 56 4.77 -7.57 -1.07
C PHE A 56 3.94 -7.10 -2.27
N GLU A 57 3.28 -8.06 -2.90
CA GLU A 57 2.16 -7.83 -3.82
C GLU A 57 0.88 -8.28 -3.13
N LEU A 58 -0.13 -7.42 -3.13
CA LEU A 58 -1.34 -7.54 -2.34
C LEU A 58 -2.56 -7.55 -3.26
N TYR A 59 -3.41 -8.56 -3.09
CA TYR A 59 -4.52 -8.85 -3.98
C TYR A 59 -5.81 -9.10 -3.20
N PHE A 60 -6.93 -8.86 -3.87
CA PHE A 60 -8.28 -9.10 -3.35
C PHE A 60 -8.56 -8.32 -2.06
N PRO A 61 -8.93 -7.03 -2.17
CA PRO A 61 -9.24 -6.21 -1.01
C PRO A 61 -10.33 -6.86 -0.15
N ASP A 62 -10.14 -6.86 1.16
CA ASP A 62 -11.10 -7.41 2.11
C ASP A 62 -12.23 -6.41 2.37
N TYR A 63 -13.22 -6.41 1.48
CA TYR A 63 -14.42 -5.58 1.62
C TYR A 63 -15.39 -6.08 2.69
N GLU A 64 -15.24 -7.32 3.16
CA GLU A 64 -16.12 -7.88 4.19
C GLU A 64 -15.73 -7.32 5.56
N SER A 65 -14.44 -7.36 5.89
CA SER A 65 -13.91 -6.79 7.13
C SER A 65 -13.75 -5.27 7.05
N PHE A 66 -13.43 -4.73 5.87
CA PHE A 66 -13.19 -3.30 5.65
C PHE A 66 -14.11 -2.72 4.56
N PRO A 67 -15.42 -2.58 4.82
CA PRO A 67 -16.39 -2.13 3.81
C PRO A 67 -16.13 -0.71 3.31
N ASP A 68 -15.53 0.16 4.15
CA ASP A 68 -15.17 1.54 3.77
C ASP A 68 -14.06 1.61 2.71
N THR A 69 -13.41 0.48 2.38
CA THR A 69 -12.49 0.37 1.25
C THR A 69 -13.16 0.78 -0.07
N HIS A 70 -14.46 0.53 -0.24
CA HIS A 70 -15.22 1.01 -1.41
C HIS A 70 -15.23 2.55 -1.53
N THR A 71 -15.30 3.23 -0.39
CA THR A 71 -15.25 4.70 -0.32
C THR A 71 -13.83 5.19 -0.52
N LEU A 72 -12.85 4.58 0.17
CA LEU A 72 -11.43 4.91 0.06
C LEU A 72 -10.95 4.89 -1.40
N ARG A 73 -11.39 3.93 -2.22
CA ARG A 73 -11.03 3.84 -3.64
C ARG A 73 -11.26 5.11 -4.45
N LYS A 74 -12.23 5.94 -4.05
CA LYS A 74 -12.55 7.23 -4.70
C LYS A 74 -11.71 8.39 -4.17
N GLU A 75 -11.01 8.16 -3.06
CA GLU A 75 -10.31 9.16 -2.26
C GLU A 75 -8.80 8.90 -2.17
N ILE A 76 -8.26 7.86 -2.83
CA ILE A 76 -6.84 7.47 -2.73
C ILE A 76 -5.91 8.68 -2.99
N GLN A 77 -6.19 9.49 -4.02
CA GLN A 77 -5.39 10.67 -4.35
C GLN A 77 -5.40 11.77 -3.26
N ASN A 78 -6.39 11.73 -2.37
CA ASN A 78 -6.56 12.69 -1.28
C ASN A 78 -5.92 12.22 0.03
N ILE A 79 -5.26 11.05 0.07
CA ILE A 79 -4.49 10.59 1.23
C ILE A 79 -3.33 11.55 1.50
N VAL A 80 -3.17 11.95 2.75
CA VAL A 80 -2.11 12.86 3.20
C VAL A 80 -1.24 12.26 4.31
N ARG A 81 -1.67 11.15 4.91
CA ARG A 81 -0.94 10.45 5.96
C ARG A 81 -1.22 8.95 5.95
N ILE A 82 -0.18 8.15 6.17
CA ILE A 82 -0.28 6.74 6.52
C ILE A 82 -0.15 6.68 8.03
N ARG A 83 -1.24 6.34 8.72
CA ARG A 83 -1.25 6.28 10.19
C ARG A 83 -0.64 4.96 10.67
N ASP A 84 -0.88 3.88 9.94
CA ASP A 84 -0.29 2.59 10.24
C ASP A 84 -0.09 1.73 8.98
N CYS A 85 0.94 0.90 9.04
CA CYS A 85 1.28 -0.15 8.08
C CYS A 85 1.71 -1.38 8.88
N CYS A 86 0.73 -2.11 9.40
CA CYS A 86 1.00 -3.20 10.32
C CYS A 86 1.62 -4.40 9.59
N LEU A 87 2.72 -4.90 10.15
CA LEU A 87 3.43 -6.08 9.67
C LEU A 87 3.64 -7.01 10.86
N ASP A 88 3.00 -8.17 10.82
CA ASP A 88 3.23 -9.20 11.81
C ASP A 88 4.53 -9.93 11.50
N THR A 89 5.43 -9.93 12.47
CA THR A 89 6.71 -10.64 12.40
C THR A 89 6.72 -11.92 13.24
N GLU A 90 5.56 -12.43 13.67
CA GLU A 90 5.36 -13.67 14.44
C GLU A 90 6.36 -13.86 15.61
N ASP A 91 6.46 -12.87 16.52
CA ASP A 91 7.36 -12.88 17.69
C ASP A 91 8.87 -13.06 17.35
N ILE A 92 9.35 -12.37 16.30
CA ILE A 92 10.72 -12.51 15.80
C ILE A 92 11.57 -11.25 16.10
N GLU A 93 12.88 -11.46 16.22
CA GLU A 93 13.91 -10.45 16.46
C GLU A 93 14.04 -9.36 15.36
N ILE A 94 13.27 -9.43 14.27
CA ILE A 94 13.35 -8.52 13.13
C ILE A 94 12.18 -7.55 13.15
N GLN A 95 12.43 -6.27 12.90
CA GLN A 95 11.40 -5.23 13.01
C GLN A 95 11.39 -4.35 11.77
N PRO A 96 10.22 -3.90 11.30
CA PRO A 96 10.14 -2.98 10.18
C PRO A 96 10.70 -1.62 10.58
N LYS A 97 11.50 -1.05 9.68
CA LYS A 97 12.24 0.19 9.92
C LYS A 97 11.74 1.34 9.05
N LYS A 98 11.46 1.07 7.77
CA LYS A 98 11.05 2.12 6.83
C LYS A 98 10.18 1.58 5.71
N LEU A 99 9.10 2.28 5.39
CA LEU A 99 8.32 2.05 4.17
C LEU A 99 9.03 2.74 2.99
N LEU A 100 9.50 1.96 2.04
CA LEU A 100 10.26 2.42 0.87
C LEU A 100 9.36 2.67 -0.35
N GLU A 101 8.27 1.91 -0.46
CA GLU A 101 7.34 1.99 -1.58
C GLU A 101 5.94 1.62 -1.10
N PHE A 102 4.94 2.36 -1.55
CA PHE A 102 3.54 1.95 -1.50
C PHE A 102 2.87 2.45 -2.78
N GLN A 103 2.35 1.52 -3.57
CA GLN A 103 1.53 1.80 -4.73
C GLN A 103 0.17 1.11 -4.58
N ILE A 104 -0.89 1.79 -4.99
CA ILE A 104 -2.21 1.18 -5.18
C ILE A 104 -2.52 1.21 -6.67
N ILE A 105 -2.97 0.09 -7.21
CA ILE A 105 -3.39 -0.05 -8.61
C ILE A 105 -4.88 -0.33 -8.60
N ASP A 106 -5.67 0.50 -9.29
CA ASP A 106 -7.11 0.33 -9.36
C ASP A 106 -7.67 0.54 -10.76
N SER A 107 -8.69 -0.25 -11.10
CA SER A 107 -9.43 -0.09 -12.35
C SER A 107 -10.44 1.03 -12.20
N VAL A 108 -10.42 1.97 -13.15
CA VAL A 108 -11.39 3.06 -13.24
C VAL A 108 -12.27 2.90 -14.49
N PRO A 109 -13.59 3.08 -14.38
CA PRO A 109 -14.46 3.04 -15.55
C PRO A 109 -14.17 4.20 -16.51
N GLU A 110 -14.30 3.96 -17.81
CA GLU A 110 -14.16 4.98 -18.84
C GLU A 110 -15.12 6.16 -18.61
N GLY A 111 -14.63 7.39 -18.81
CA GLY A 111 -15.42 8.62 -18.60
C GLY A 111 -15.48 9.12 -17.16
N GLY A 112 -14.92 8.39 -16.19
CA GLY A 112 -14.73 8.90 -14.83
C GLY A 112 -13.81 10.12 -14.79
N LYS A 113 -14.09 11.08 -13.89
CA LYS A 113 -13.18 12.20 -13.63
C LYS A 113 -11.85 11.63 -13.16
N ARG A 114 -10.79 11.89 -13.90
CA ARG A 114 -9.47 11.36 -13.56
C ARG A 114 -8.97 11.99 -12.27
N PRO A 115 -8.44 11.18 -11.33
CA PRO A 115 -7.81 11.71 -10.15
C PRO A 115 -6.57 12.52 -10.55
N LEU A 116 -6.34 13.62 -9.86
CA LEU A 116 -5.18 14.46 -10.07
C LEU A 116 -4.09 14.09 -9.07
N SER A 117 -2.84 14.18 -9.51
CA SER A 117 -1.70 14.06 -8.60
C SER A 117 -1.74 15.16 -7.54
N THR A 118 -1.28 14.81 -6.35
CA THR A 118 -1.01 15.73 -5.24
C THR A 118 0.48 15.66 -4.87
N GLU A 119 0.91 16.45 -3.89
CA GLU A 119 2.28 16.32 -3.36
C GLU A 119 2.49 15.02 -2.57
N PHE A 120 1.41 14.33 -2.17
CA PHE A 120 1.44 13.08 -1.40
C PHE A 120 1.24 11.84 -2.28
N VAL A 121 0.46 11.96 -3.36
CA VAL A 121 0.12 10.84 -4.24
C VAL A 121 0.28 11.26 -5.70
N LYS A 122 1.22 10.63 -6.40
CA LYS A 122 1.35 10.74 -7.86
C LYS A 122 0.36 9.78 -8.51
N VAL A 123 -0.38 10.24 -9.51
CA VAL A 123 -1.35 9.45 -10.26
C VAL A 123 -0.84 9.24 -11.67
N GLU A 124 -0.67 7.99 -12.08
CA GLU A 124 -0.41 7.58 -13.45
C GLU A 124 -1.64 6.85 -13.99
N THR A 125 -2.09 7.24 -15.18
CA THR A 125 -3.27 6.63 -15.81
C THR A 125 -2.85 5.98 -17.12
N LYS A 126 -3.17 4.70 -17.29
CA LYS A 126 -3.08 4.01 -18.57
C LYS A 126 -4.49 3.76 -19.08
N LEU A 127 -4.78 4.30 -20.26
CA LEU A 127 -6.00 3.99 -20.99
C LEU A 127 -5.67 2.83 -21.91
N ASP A 128 -6.41 1.74 -21.78
CA ASP A 128 -6.52 0.79 -22.88
C ASP A 128 -7.66 1.27 -23.81
N ASP A 129 -7.65 0.85 -25.07
CA ASP A 129 -8.70 1.15 -26.07
C ASP A 129 -10.06 0.47 -25.73
N LYS A 130 -10.26 0.08 -24.48
CA LYS A 130 -11.42 -0.62 -23.94
C LYS A 130 -12.06 0.23 -22.84
N GLU A 131 -13.29 -0.09 -22.46
CA GLU A 131 -14.16 0.61 -21.48
C GLU A 131 -13.59 0.79 -20.06
N TRP A 132 -12.34 0.37 -19.81
CA TRP A 132 -11.68 0.38 -18.50
C TRP A 132 -10.27 0.93 -18.63
N GLY A 133 -9.92 1.86 -17.71
CA GLY A 133 -8.56 2.36 -17.53
C GLY A 133 -7.94 1.84 -16.24
N GLU A 134 -6.62 1.85 -16.17
CA GLU A 134 -5.86 1.60 -14.95
C GLU A 134 -5.37 2.93 -14.37
N CYS A 135 -5.63 3.15 -13.08
CA CYS A 135 -5.00 4.20 -12.29
C CYS A 135 -3.99 3.57 -11.33
N ARG A 136 -2.75 4.03 -11.40
CA ARG A 136 -1.69 3.72 -10.45
C ARG A 136 -1.45 4.95 -9.57
N TYR A 137 -1.68 4.77 -8.28
CA TYR A 137 -1.44 5.76 -7.23
C TYR A 137 -0.11 5.43 -6.56
N ILE A 138 0.88 6.28 -6.75
CA ILE A 138 2.24 6.10 -6.23
C ILE A 138 2.41 7.06 -5.06
N PHE A 139 2.61 6.53 -3.86
CA PHE A 139 2.80 7.35 -2.68
C PHE A 139 4.19 7.99 -2.73
N THR A 140 4.24 9.30 -2.58
CA THR A 140 5.50 10.05 -2.65
C THR A 140 6.30 9.85 -1.38
N GLU A 141 7.60 10.15 -1.42
CA GLU A 141 8.46 10.12 -0.21
C GLU A 141 7.86 10.95 0.93
N LYS A 142 7.19 12.07 0.61
CA LYS A 142 6.51 12.90 1.60
C LYS A 142 5.43 12.12 2.36
N LEU A 143 4.64 11.31 1.66
CA LEU A 143 3.60 10.47 2.27
C LEU A 143 4.20 9.26 2.98
N LEU A 144 5.16 8.57 2.38
CA LEU A 144 5.80 7.38 2.97
C LEU A 144 6.48 7.70 4.30
N ASN A 145 7.11 8.88 4.43
CA ASN A 145 7.73 9.33 5.67
C ASN A 145 6.74 9.66 6.79
N THR A 146 5.42 9.64 6.54
CA THR A 146 4.41 9.79 7.59
C THR A 146 4.06 8.48 8.29
N CYS A 147 4.45 7.34 7.69
CA CYS A 147 4.12 6.01 8.15
C CYS A 147 4.76 5.71 9.51
N SER A 148 3.96 5.19 10.44
CA SER A 148 4.42 4.43 11.61
C SER A 148 4.32 2.93 11.32
N PHE A 149 5.16 2.15 11.99
CA PHE A 149 4.97 0.73 12.16
C PHE A 149 4.63 0.53 13.63
N GLU A 150 3.44 0.00 13.92
CA GLU A 150 3.04 -0.45 15.26
C GLU A 150 3.31 -1.95 15.46
#